data_AF-A0A2Z6SF62-F1
#
_entry.id   AF-A0A2Z6SF62-F1
#
_cell.length_a   1.000
_cell.length_b   1.000
_cell.length_c   1.000
_cell.angle_alpha   90.00
_cell.angle_beta   90.00
_cell.angle_gamma   90.00
#
_symmetry.space_group_name_H-M   'P 1'
#
loop_
_entity.id
_entity.type
_entity.pdbx_description
1 polymer ?
#
loop_
_entity_poly.entity_id
_entity_poly.type
_entity_poly.pdbx_seq_one_letter_code
_entity_poly.pdbx_strand_id
1 'polypeptide(L)'
;MLNQAVEKYIKKKEHQRMKPITSDCKNLLRKENEELCISKQILEKKIEELLDLQEQYKSREVAMTRSLEESGRKVTQLSDLVAFFKSTIPDMRKAIALAEKSINILESKCQHLEDIISAKDRKIITLVDQISSHTKYSDINIELEVYSSIDERKLWIKKCSESEHDLETRRKYTFHPQT
;
A
#
# COMPACT_ATOMS: atom_id res chain seq x y z
N MET A 1 70.00 -69.41 -75.62
CA MET A 1 69.15 -69.84 -74.49
C MET A 1 69.43 -69.10 -73.19
N LEU A 2 70.68 -68.74 -72.87
CA LEU A 2 71.05 -68.09 -71.59
C LEU A 2 70.36 -66.72 -71.37
N ASN A 3 70.33 -65.84 -72.37
CA ASN A 3 69.76 -64.49 -72.23
C ASN A 3 68.26 -64.50 -71.89
N GLN A 4 67.48 -65.42 -72.46
CA GLN A 4 66.05 -65.57 -72.15
C GLN A 4 65.79 -66.00 -70.70
N ALA A 5 66.66 -66.85 -70.14
CA ALA A 5 66.56 -67.28 -68.75
C ALA A 5 66.87 -66.13 -67.78
N VAL A 6 67.87 -65.30 -68.12
CA VAL A 6 68.25 -64.11 -67.34
C VAL A 6 67.12 -63.07 -67.35
N GLU A 7 66.51 -62.76 -68.49
CA GLU A 7 65.37 -61.83 -68.55
C GLU A 7 64.16 -62.32 -67.72
N LYS A 8 63.83 -63.61 -67.81
CA LYS A 8 62.75 -64.20 -67.00
C LYS A 8 63.03 -64.10 -65.51
N TYR A 9 64.28 -64.31 -65.12
CA TYR A 9 64.72 -64.21 -63.73
C TYR A 9 64.64 -62.77 -63.20
N ILE A 10 65.10 -61.79 -63.99
CA ILE A 10 65.01 -60.37 -63.65
C ILE A 10 63.55 -59.94 -63.46
N LYS A 11 62.66 -60.28 -64.41
CA LYS A 11 61.22 -59.97 -64.29
C LYS A 11 60.57 -60.61 -63.06
N LYS A 12 60.95 -61.84 -62.71
CA LYS A 12 60.46 -62.53 -61.51
C LYS A 12 60.95 -61.84 -60.22
N LYS A 13 62.21 -61.43 -60.17
CA LYS A 13 62.79 -60.70 -59.03
C LYS A 13 62.20 -59.30 -58.88
N GLU A 14 62.01 -58.57 -59.97
CA GLU A 14 61.28 -57.28 -60.01
C GLU A 14 59.85 -57.42 -59.46
N HIS A 15 59.12 -58.43 -59.93
CA HIS A 15 57.76 -58.69 -59.46
C HIS A 15 57.69 -59.11 -57.98
N GLN A 16 58.67 -59.88 -57.50
CA GLN A 16 58.80 -60.20 -56.07
C GLN A 16 59.15 -58.97 -55.22
N ARG A 17 59.94 -58.03 -55.75
CA ARG A 17 60.30 -56.78 -55.06
C ARG A 17 59.16 -55.77 -55.01
N MET A 18 58.32 -55.71 -56.05
CA MET A 18 57.19 -54.77 -56.09
C MET A 18 56.00 -55.19 -55.20
N LYS A 19 55.77 -56.50 -55.00
CA LYS A 19 54.62 -57.02 -54.21
C LYS A 19 54.52 -56.47 -52.78
N PRO A 20 55.59 -56.46 -51.96
CA PRO A 20 55.54 -55.88 -50.62
C PRO A 20 55.21 -54.39 -50.65
N ILE A 21 55.83 -53.64 -51.56
CA ILE A 21 55.63 -52.19 -51.72
C ILE A 21 54.18 -51.86 -52.08
N THR A 22 53.54 -52.68 -52.93
CA THR A 22 52.11 -52.50 -53.28
C THR A 22 51.18 -52.83 -52.12
N SER A 23 51.52 -53.83 -51.30
CA SER A 23 50.78 -54.18 -50.09
C SER A 23 50.87 -53.08 -49.03
N ASP A 24 52.06 -52.55 -48.79
CA ASP A 24 52.30 -51.52 -47.78
C ASP A 24 51.61 -50.20 -48.13
N CYS A 25 51.66 -49.80 -49.40
CA CYS A 25 50.92 -48.63 -49.90
C CYS A 25 49.40 -48.80 -49.73
N LYS A 26 48.88 -50.00 -50.01
CA LYS A 26 47.44 -50.30 -49.82
C LYS A 26 47.03 -50.24 -48.35
N ASN A 27 47.88 -50.71 -47.45
CA ASN A 27 47.60 -50.67 -46.01
C ASN A 27 47.65 -49.23 -45.46
N LEU A 28 48.60 -48.41 -45.91
CA LEU A 28 48.69 -46.98 -45.57
C LEU A 28 47.43 -46.22 -46.03
N LEU A 29 47.03 -46.39 -47.28
CA LEU A 29 45.82 -45.75 -47.82
C LEU A 29 44.56 -46.15 -47.05
N ARG A 30 44.44 -47.42 -46.66
CA ARG A 30 43.31 -47.87 -45.82
C ARG A 30 43.30 -47.14 -44.48
N LYS A 31 44.45 -47.03 -43.82
CA LYS A 31 44.57 -46.36 -42.52
C LYS A 31 44.24 -44.87 -42.62
N GLU A 32 44.79 -44.16 -43.61
CA GLU A 32 44.46 -42.74 -43.84
C GLU A 32 42.96 -42.54 -44.11
N ASN A 33 42.33 -43.45 -44.87
CA ASN A 33 40.90 -43.37 -45.14
C ASN A 33 40.04 -43.63 -43.89
N GLU A 34 40.47 -44.53 -42.99
CA GLU A 34 39.84 -44.74 -41.68
C GLU A 34 39.94 -43.49 -40.81
N GLU A 35 41.12 -42.86 -40.74
CA GLU A 35 41.36 -41.61 -40.01
C GLU A 35 40.53 -40.44 -40.57
N LEU A 36 40.41 -40.34 -41.89
CA LEU A 36 39.54 -39.38 -42.57
C LEU A 36 38.06 -39.63 -42.25
N CYS A 37 37.62 -40.88 -42.23
CA CYS A 37 36.25 -41.23 -41.90
C CYS A 37 35.88 -40.80 -40.47
N ILE A 38 36.76 -41.05 -39.50
CA ILE A 38 36.60 -40.62 -38.11
C ILE A 38 36.56 -39.09 -38.02
N SER A 39 37.49 -38.42 -38.69
CA SER A 39 37.58 -36.95 -38.70
C SER A 39 36.32 -36.31 -39.29
N LYS A 40 35.77 -36.91 -40.35
CA LYS A 40 34.51 -36.49 -40.97
C LYS A 40 33.35 -36.59 -39.99
N GLN A 41 33.19 -37.71 -39.31
CA GLN A 41 32.11 -37.90 -38.32
C GLN A 41 32.19 -36.90 -37.17
N ILE A 42 33.40 -36.63 -36.66
CA ILE A 42 33.61 -35.61 -35.62
C ILE A 42 33.21 -34.23 -36.13
N LEU A 43 33.54 -33.90 -37.38
CA LEU A 43 33.19 -32.61 -37.97
C LEU A 43 31.69 -32.48 -38.20
N GLU A 44 31.03 -33.52 -38.69
CA GLU A 44 29.56 -33.57 -38.85
C GLU A 44 28.85 -33.34 -37.52
N LYS A 45 29.29 -34.00 -36.45
CA LYS A 45 28.75 -33.79 -35.10
C LYS A 45 28.94 -32.34 -34.62
N LYS A 46 30.12 -31.75 -34.84
CA LYS A 46 30.37 -30.34 -34.50
C LYS A 46 29.48 -29.38 -35.29
N ILE A 47 29.21 -29.68 -36.56
CA ILE A 47 28.30 -28.88 -37.38
C ILE A 47 26.89 -28.93 -36.81
N GLU A 48 26.41 -30.11 -36.42
CA GLU A 48 25.09 -30.29 -35.79
C GLU A 48 24.99 -29.53 -34.46
N GLU A 49 25.99 -29.64 -33.58
CA GLU A 49 26.05 -28.89 -32.32
C GLU A 49 26.05 -27.37 -32.54
N LEU A 50 26.74 -26.88 -33.58
CA LEU A 50 26.77 -25.46 -33.91
C LEU A 50 25.43 -24.97 -34.48
N LEU A 51 24.72 -25.80 -35.25
CA LEU A 51 23.40 -25.47 -35.78
C LEU A 51 22.36 -25.38 -34.66
N ASP A 52 22.36 -26.33 -33.73
CA ASP A 52 21.48 -26.29 -32.56
C ASP A 52 21.76 -25.04 -31.71
N LEU A 53 23.04 -24.74 -31.45
CA LEU A 53 23.43 -23.56 -30.72
C LEU A 53 22.97 -22.26 -31.42
N GLN A 54 23.09 -22.19 -32.76
CA GLN A 54 22.61 -21.06 -33.54
C GLN A 54 21.10 -20.87 -33.41
N GLU A 55 20.32 -21.95 -33.45
CA GLU A 55 18.87 -21.90 -33.28
C GLU A 55 18.49 -21.43 -31.87
N GLN A 56 19.19 -21.92 -30.83
CA GLN A 56 18.99 -21.46 -29.46
C GLN A 56 19.26 -19.95 -29.31
N TYR A 57 20.37 -19.45 -29.87
CA TYR A 57 20.68 -18.01 -29.83
C TYR A 57 19.62 -17.18 -30.53
N LYS A 58 19.15 -17.63 -31.70
CA LYS A 58 18.09 -16.94 -32.44
C LYS A 58 16.78 -16.90 -31.65
N SER A 59 16.40 -18.02 -31.02
CA SER A 59 15.22 -18.09 -30.15
C SER A 59 15.34 -17.13 -28.95
N ARG A 60 16.52 -17.11 -28.31
CA ARG A 60 16.80 -16.23 -27.17
C ARG A 60 16.80 -14.76 -27.55
N GLU A 61 17.37 -14.39 -28.70
CA GLU A 61 17.36 -13.02 -29.21
C GLU A 61 15.93 -12.53 -29.38
N VAL A 62 15.07 -13.33 -30.04
CA VAL A 62 13.66 -12.98 -30.24
C VAL A 62 12.89 -12.90 -28.91
N ALA A 63 13.19 -13.76 -27.93
CA ALA A 63 12.61 -13.65 -26.60
C ALA A 63 13.02 -12.35 -25.88
N MET A 64 14.30 -11.97 -26.00
CA MET A 64 14.85 -10.76 -25.40
C MET A 64 14.28 -9.50 -26.06
N THR A 65 14.12 -9.47 -27.38
CA THR A 65 13.52 -8.31 -28.07
C THR A 65 12.05 -8.11 -27.68
N ARG A 66 11.25 -9.18 -27.58
CA ARG A 66 9.85 -9.09 -27.10
C ARG A 66 9.78 -8.58 -25.66
N SER A 67 10.64 -9.09 -24.78
CA SER A 67 10.71 -8.64 -23.39
C SER A 67 11.07 -7.16 -23.29
N LEU A 68 12.05 -6.72 -24.09
CA LEU A 68 12.46 -5.33 -24.17
C LEU A 68 11.31 -4.43 -24.66
N GLU A 69 10.61 -4.81 -25.73
CA GLU A 69 9.47 -4.05 -26.26
C GLU A 69 8.36 -3.91 -25.20
N GLU A 70 8.00 -5.00 -24.53
CA GLU A 70 6.99 -5.00 -23.48
C GLU A 70 7.40 -4.11 -22.30
N SER A 71 8.68 -4.16 -21.89
CA SER A 71 9.19 -3.26 -20.86
C SER A 71 9.14 -1.78 -21.29
N GLY A 72 9.43 -1.49 -22.57
CA GLY A 72 9.33 -0.14 -23.13
C GLY A 72 7.91 0.41 -23.10
N ARG A 73 6.90 -0.42 -23.40
CA ARG A 73 5.48 -0.04 -23.27
C ARG A 73 5.13 0.30 -21.83
N LYS A 74 5.56 -0.50 -20.86
CA LYS A 74 5.32 -0.24 -19.42
C LYS A 74 5.98 1.06 -18.97
N VAL A 75 7.20 1.34 -19.42
CA VAL A 75 7.90 2.61 -19.13
C VAL A 75 7.13 3.80 -19.70
N THR A 76 6.56 3.66 -20.90
CA THR A 76 5.74 4.70 -21.52
C THR A 76 4.46 4.95 -20.71
N GLN A 77 3.74 3.89 -20.32
CA GLN A 77 2.54 4.00 -19.46
C GLN A 77 2.84 4.66 -18.11
N LEU A 78 3.97 4.31 -17.47
CA LEU A 78 4.40 4.94 -16.22
C LEU A 78 4.73 6.42 -16.43
N SER A 79 5.32 6.77 -17.57
CA SER A 79 5.63 8.17 -17.91
C SER A 79 4.37 9.01 -18.09
N ASP A 80 3.35 8.46 -18.76
CA ASP A 80 2.05 9.12 -18.93
C ASP A 80 1.35 9.33 -17.58
N LEU A 81 1.39 8.31 -16.70
CA LEU A 81 0.82 8.41 -15.36
C LEU A 81 1.54 9.47 -14.52
N VAL A 82 2.87 9.55 -14.61
CA VAL A 82 3.65 10.61 -13.95
C VAL A 82 3.28 11.98 -14.49
N ALA A 83 3.08 12.13 -15.80
CA ALA A 83 2.64 13.40 -16.40
C ALA A 83 1.23 13.81 -15.90
N PHE A 84 0.31 12.85 -15.80
CA PHE A 84 -1.02 13.06 -15.24
C PHE A 84 -0.98 13.52 -13.77
N PHE A 85 -0.16 12.90 -12.93
CA PHE A 85 -0.02 13.34 -11.54
C PHE A 85 0.63 14.72 -11.44
N LYS A 86 1.64 15.01 -12.28
CA LYS A 86 2.25 16.34 -12.34
C LYS A 86 1.25 17.44 -12.67
N SER A 87 0.28 17.19 -13.54
CA SER A 87 -0.76 18.17 -13.86
C SER A 87 -1.83 18.30 -12.77
N THR A 88 -2.15 17.21 -12.06
CA THR A 88 -3.25 17.18 -11.08
C THR A 88 -2.85 17.70 -9.69
N ILE A 89 -1.61 17.43 -9.24
CA ILE A 89 -1.13 17.83 -7.90
C ILE A 89 -1.30 19.33 -7.61
N PRO A 90 -0.98 20.27 -8.53
CA PRO A 90 -1.13 21.70 -8.25
C PRO A 90 -2.57 22.10 -7.92
N ASP A 91 -3.55 21.56 -8.63
CA ASP A 91 -4.96 21.91 -8.41
C ASP A 91 -5.48 21.32 -7.10
N MET A 92 -5.07 20.10 -6.75
CA MET A 92 -5.35 19.53 -5.43
C MET A 92 -4.75 20.38 -4.30
N ARG A 93 -3.51 20.86 -4.46
CA ARG A 93 -2.87 21.76 -3.48
C ARG A 93 -3.64 23.06 -3.31
N LYS A 94 -4.16 23.65 -4.39
CA LYS A 94 -5.02 24.84 -4.31
C LYS A 94 -6.32 24.54 -3.56
N ALA A 95 -6.96 23.41 -3.86
CA ALA A 95 -8.20 23.01 -3.17
C ALA A 95 -7.98 22.80 -1.66
N ILE A 96 -6.86 22.19 -1.27
CA ILE A 96 -6.46 22.03 0.14
C ILE A 96 -6.28 23.39 0.81
N ALA A 97 -5.53 24.31 0.19
CA ALA A 97 -5.31 25.65 0.76
C ALA A 97 -6.63 26.45 0.95
N LEU A 98 -7.59 26.28 0.04
CA LEU A 98 -8.92 26.89 0.16
C LEU A 98 -9.74 26.27 1.31
N ALA A 99 -9.65 24.95 1.48
CA ALA A 99 -10.29 24.24 2.58
C ALA A 99 -9.70 24.68 3.94
N GLU A 100 -8.37 24.74 4.06
CA GLU A 100 -7.68 25.24 5.25
C GLU A 100 -8.13 26.66 5.63
N LYS A 101 -8.21 27.57 4.65
CA LYS A 101 -8.71 28.93 4.90
C LYS A 101 -10.14 28.93 5.43
N SER A 102 -11.00 28.07 4.88
CA SER A 102 -12.40 27.96 5.29
C SER A 102 -12.53 27.38 6.71
N ILE A 103 -11.70 26.38 7.04
CA ILE A 103 -11.61 25.80 8.38
C ILE A 103 -11.18 26.86 9.40
N ASN A 104 -10.14 27.64 9.11
CA ASN A 104 -9.67 28.70 10.01
C ASN A 104 -10.77 29.75 10.30
N ILE A 105 -11.55 30.12 9.28
CA ILE A 105 -12.70 31.03 9.47
C ILE A 105 -13.75 30.39 10.38
N LEU A 106 -14.04 29.10 10.18
CA LEU A 106 -15.02 28.39 11.01
C LEU A 106 -14.56 28.28 12.46
N GLU A 107 -13.30 27.92 12.68
CA GLU A 107 -12.67 27.81 14.00
C GLU A 107 -12.77 29.14 14.77
N SER A 108 -12.48 30.27 14.10
CA SER A 108 -12.63 31.60 14.71
C SER A 108 -14.08 31.90 15.15
N LYS A 109 -15.08 31.43 14.39
CA LYS A 109 -16.50 31.60 14.74
C LYS A 109 -16.90 30.70 15.90
N CYS A 110 -16.41 29.46 15.94
CA CYS A 110 -16.64 28.55 17.06
C CYS A 110 -16.07 29.13 18.36
N GLN A 111 -14.85 29.66 18.34
CA GLN A 111 -14.24 30.30 19.50
C GLN A 111 -15.08 31.46 20.03
N HIS A 112 -15.56 32.34 19.14
CA HIS A 112 -16.43 33.45 19.53
C HIS A 112 -17.75 32.98 20.16
N LEU A 113 -18.33 31.88 19.67
CA LEU A 113 -19.55 31.31 20.26
C LEU A 113 -19.28 30.70 21.63
N GLU A 114 -18.15 30.01 21.82
CA GLU A 114 -17.71 29.49 23.12
C GLU A 114 -17.54 30.61 24.15
N ASP A 115 -16.97 31.75 23.75
CA ASP A 115 -16.84 32.92 24.62
C ASP A 115 -18.21 33.46 25.04
N ILE A 116 -19.16 33.54 24.12
CA ILE A 116 -20.54 33.96 24.41
C ILE A 116 -21.23 32.99 25.37
N ILE A 117 -21.11 31.68 25.13
CA ILE A 117 -21.70 30.64 26.00
C ILE A 117 -21.09 30.76 27.39
N SER A 118 -19.76 30.83 27.49
CA SER A 118 -19.05 31.00 28.76
C SER A 118 -19.51 32.24 29.52
N ALA A 119 -19.73 33.36 28.84
CA ALA A 119 -20.25 34.58 29.45
C ALA A 119 -21.70 34.43 29.93
N LYS A 120 -22.55 33.72 29.18
CA LYS A 120 -23.94 33.43 29.58
C LYS A 120 -23.98 32.48 30.76
N ASP A 121 -23.16 31.43 30.78
CA ASP A 121 -23.08 30.47 31.88
C ASP A 121 -22.70 31.16 33.19
N ARG A 122 -21.71 32.07 33.17
CA ARG A 122 -21.36 32.88 34.36
C ARG A 122 -22.53 33.74 34.84
N LYS A 123 -23.30 34.34 33.93
CA LYS A 123 -24.49 35.12 34.28
C LYS A 123 -25.58 34.25 34.91
N ILE A 124 -25.81 33.05 34.36
CA ILE A 124 -26.77 32.09 34.91
C ILE A 124 -26.35 31.69 36.32
N ILE A 125 -25.09 31.32 36.53
CA ILE A 125 -24.55 30.98 37.86
C ILE A 125 -24.78 32.13 38.84
N THR A 126 -24.45 33.37 38.45
CA THR A 126 -24.65 34.55 39.29
C THR A 126 -26.12 34.76 39.66
N LEU A 127 -27.04 34.60 38.70
CA LEU A 127 -28.48 34.71 38.95
C LEU A 127 -28.99 33.61 39.87
N VAL A 128 -28.52 32.37 39.69
CA VAL A 128 -28.87 31.22 40.54
C VAL A 128 -28.38 31.45 41.97
N ASP A 129 -27.17 31.98 42.15
CA ASP A 129 -26.63 32.33 43.47
C ASP A 129 -27.46 33.45 44.12
N GLN A 130 -27.83 34.46 43.35
CA GLN A 130 -28.71 35.54 43.83
C GLN A 130 -30.08 35.01 44.26
N ILE A 131 -30.75 34.20 43.44
CA ILE A 131 -32.03 33.57 43.79
C ILE A 131 -31.87 32.74 45.06
N SER A 132 -30.86 31.88 45.13
CA SER A 132 -30.58 31.04 46.30
C SER A 132 -30.34 31.86 47.56
N SER A 133 -29.69 33.02 47.45
CA SER A 133 -29.50 33.92 48.59
C SER A 133 -30.80 34.57 49.05
N HIS A 134 -31.69 34.98 48.14
CA HIS A 134 -33.01 35.51 48.49
C HIS A 134 -33.91 34.41 49.07
N THR A 135 -33.84 33.17 48.56
CA THR A 135 -34.59 32.04 49.11
C THR A 135 -34.13 31.63 50.52
N LYS A 136 -32.86 31.88 50.89
CA LYS A 136 -32.36 31.67 52.26
C LYS A 136 -32.87 32.72 53.26
N TYR A 137 -33.27 33.91 52.80
CA TYR A 137 -33.82 34.99 53.62
C TYR A 137 -35.34 35.18 53.47
N SER A 138 -35.99 34.51 52.51
CA SER A 138 -37.44 34.34 52.55
C SER A 138 -37.74 33.42 53.72
N ASP A 139 -38.12 34.05 54.81
CA ASP A 139 -38.64 33.40 56.00
C ASP A 139 -39.67 32.36 55.54
N ILE A 140 -39.32 31.07 55.67
CA ILE A 140 -40.18 29.93 55.31
C ILE A 140 -41.51 30.00 56.11
N ASN A 141 -41.54 30.91 57.09
CA ASN A 141 -42.63 31.26 57.96
C ASN A 141 -43.57 32.37 57.47
N ILE A 142 -43.26 33.03 56.35
CA ILE A 142 -44.13 34.08 55.82
C ILE A 142 -45.07 33.45 54.78
N GLU A 143 -46.37 33.69 54.97
CA GLU A 143 -47.40 33.32 54.02
C GLU A 143 -47.18 34.08 52.69
N LEU A 144 -47.17 33.36 51.57
CA LEU A 144 -47.01 33.98 50.25
C LEU A 144 -48.30 34.72 49.89
N GLU A 145 -48.18 36.00 49.54
CA GLU A 145 -49.31 36.86 49.14
C GLU A 145 -49.99 36.38 47.84
N VAL A 146 -49.21 35.75 46.94
CA VAL A 146 -49.72 35.14 45.70
C VAL A 146 -49.06 33.76 45.53
N TYR A 147 -49.87 32.71 45.49
CA TYR A 147 -49.43 31.36 45.19
C TYR A 147 -49.36 31.15 43.67
N SER A 148 -48.33 30.47 43.18
CA SER A 148 -48.17 30.20 41.75
C SER A 148 -49.12 29.10 41.27
N SER A 149 -49.62 28.24 42.17
CA SER A 149 -50.66 27.25 41.86
C SER A 149 -51.52 26.86 43.07
N ILE A 150 -52.67 26.23 42.81
CA ILE A 150 -53.57 25.70 43.85
C ILE A 150 -52.88 24.60 44.68
N ASP A 151 -52.02 23.79 44.05
CA ASP A 151 -51.31 22.71 44.73
C ASP A 151 -50.24 23.24 45.69
N GLU A 152 -49.59 24.34 45.31
CA GLU A 152 -48.63 25.06 46.17
C GLU A 152 -49.32 25.63 47.42
N ARG A 153 -50.52 26.18 47.26
CA ARG A 153 -51.36 26.65 48.37
C ARG A 153 -51.76 25.52 49.32
N LYS A 154 -52.21 24.38 48.77
CA LYS A 154 -52.58 23.20 49.58
C LYS A 154 -51.39 22.64 50.35
N LEU A 155 -50.20 22.63 49.76
CA LEU A 155 -48.97 22.17 50.40
C LEU A 155 -48.59 23.07 51.58
N TRP A 156 -48.72 24.40 51.44
CA TRP A 156 -48.49 25.36 52.52
C TRP A 156 -49.45 25.15 53.69
N ILE A 157 -50.76 25.04 53.42
CA ILE A 157 -51.80 24.79 54.44
C ILE A 157 -51.48 23.53 55.23
N LYS A 158 -51.16 22.42 54.54
CA LYS A 158 -50.81 21.15 55.17
C LYS A 158 -49.59 21.28 56.10
N LYS A 159 -48.56 22.01 55.66
CA LYS A 159 -47.33 22.22 56.42
C LYS A 159 -47.56 23.07 57.68
N CYS A 160 -48.46 24.05 57.61
CA CYS A 160 -48.90 24.83 58.77
C CYS A 160 -49.67 23.96 59.78
N SER A 161 -50.60 23.11 59.32
CA SER A 161 -51.35 22.18 60.18
C SER A 161 -50.43 21.17 60.89
N GLU A 162 -49.40 20.67 60.20
CA GLU A 162 -48.43 19.74 60.76
C GLU A 162 -47.53 20.40 61.82
N SER A 163 -47.20 21.69 61.67
CA SER A 163 -46.43 22.46 62.65
C SER A 163 -47.23 22.86 63.90
N GLU A 164 -48.56 22.86 63.84
CA GLU A 164 -49.44 23.24 64.96
C GLU A 164 -49.43 22.19 66.09
N HIS A 165 -49.07 20.95 65.76
CA HIS A 165 -49.13 19.79 66.66
C HIS A 165 -47.78 19.31 67.20
N ASP A 166 -46.66 19.85 66.70
CA ASP A 166 -45.30 19.47 67.12
C ASP A 166 -44.55 20.65 67.76
N LEU A 167 -44.19 20.49 69.04
CA LEU A 167 -43.58 21.55 69.86
C LEU A 167 -42.14 21.90 69.43
N GLU A 168 -41.44 20.96 68.78
CA GLU A 168 -40.05 21.14 68.32
C GLU A 168 -40.00 21.99 67.03
N THR A 169 -40.99 21.83 66.15
CA THR A 169 -41.15 22.63 64.92
C THR A 169 -41.72 24.02 65.20
N ARG A 170 -42.62 24.16 66.18
CA ARG A 170 -43.17 25.46 66.62
C ARG A 170 -42.13 26.45 67.14
N ARG A 171 -40.99 25.97 67.66
CA ARG A 171 -39.87 26.81 68.12
C ARG A 171 -38.95 27.27 66.99
N LYS A 172 -38.96 26.57 65.84
CA LYS A 172 -38.14 26.88 64.66
C LYS A 172 -38.87 27.74 63.62
N TYR A 173 -40.20 27.67 63.60
CA TYR A 173 -41.04 28.27 62.57
C TYR A 173 -42.10 29.16 63.21
N THR A 174 -41.79 30.45 63.40
CA THR A 174 -42.72 31.45 63.95
C THR A 174 -43.39 32.16 62.77
N PHE A 175 -44.57 31.69 62.37
CA PHE A 175 -45.31 32.25 61.23
C PHE A 175 -45.90 33.62 61.56
N HIS A 176 -45.55 34.64 60.76
CA HIS A 176 -46.00 36.01 60.92
C HIS A 176 -46.85 36.41 59.70
N PRO A 177 -48.10 36.89 59.90
CA PRO A 177 -48.88 37.51 58.84
C PRO A 177 -48.26 38.87 58.46
N GLN A 178 -48.16 39.18 57.18
CA GLN A 178 -47.83 40.55 56.74
C GLN A 178 -49.02 41.48 57.06
N THR A 179 -48.80 42.50 57.88
CA THR A 179 -49.69 43.67 58.06
C THR A 179 -49.19 44.85 57.27
#